data_AF-A0A7J3REB8-F1
#
_entry.id   AF-A0A7J3REB8-F1
#
_cell.length_a   1.000
_cell.length_b   1.000
_cell.length_c   1.000
_cell.angle_alpha   90.00
_cell.angle_beta   90.00
_cell.angle_gamma   90.00
#
_symmetry.space_group_name_H-M   'P 1'
#
loop_
_entity.id
_entity.type
_entity.pdbx_description
1 polymer ?
#
loop_
_entity_poly.entity_id
_entity_poly.type
_entity_poly.pdbx_seq_one_letter_code
_entity_poly.pdbx_strand_id
1 'polypeptide(L)'
;MKGYLTWGIGYGKSKELAQINAQLAANLDKIKVLKLESLKLGNCEVIEGKERLKELKGFFRGIVLQNCAKGEAAAALVLGVLDGQLFIGHGKAGGAAKAEKKAQYNLKLLTSGKEPEQDWRVVAHAPPIKDNYACAIVAFVVED
;
A
#
# COMPACT_ATOMS: atom_id res chain seq x y z
N MET A 1 -7.08 -15.66 -8.79
CA MET A 1 -6.37 -14.43 -8.38
C MET A 1 -7.08 -13.73 -7.24
N LYS A 2 -6.41 -13.69 -6.09
CA LYS A 2 -6.78 -12.94 -4.89
C LYS A 2 -5.73 -11.88 -4.62
N GLY A 3 -6.18 -10.71 -4.18
CA GLY A 3 -5.34 -9.57 -3.87
C GLY A 3 -5.52 -9.13 -2.43
N TYR A 4 -4.44 -9.12 -1.66
CA TYR A 4 -4.46 -8.81 -0.23
C TYR A 4 -3.94 -7.39 0.02
N LEU A 5 -4.78 -6.56 0.63
CA LEU A 5 -4.38 -5.25 1.11
C LEU A 5 -3.75 -5.35 2.50
N THR A 6 -2.60 -4.70 2.67
CA THR A 6 -1.89 -4.59 3.94
C THR A 6 -1.28 -3.22 4.13
N TRP A 7 -0.98 -2.91 5.39
CA TRP A 7 -0.37 -1.65 5.79
C TRP A 7 0.45 -1.84 7.05
N GLY A 8 1.41 -0.96 7.27
CA GLY A 8 2.26 -1.00 8.45
C GLY A 8 2.83 0.37 8.73
N ILE A 9 3.18 0.59 9.99
CA ILE A 9 3.99 1.73 10.41
C ILE A 9 5.21 1.20 11.15
N GLY A 10 6.32 1.90 11.00
CA GLY A 10 7.57 1.53 11.65
C GLY A 10 8.35 2.76 12.06
N TYR A 11 9.05 2.63 13.18
CA TYR A 11 9.92 3.67 13.72
C TYR A 11 11.33 3.13 13.90
N GLY A 12 12.33 3.99 13.79
CA GLY A 12 13.70 3.58 14.01
C GLY A 12 14.68 4.74 14.10
N LYS A 13 15.81 4.51 14.77
CA LYS A 13 16.93 5.45 14.85
C LYS A 13 17.57 5.73 13.48
N SER A 14 17.45 4.77 12.56
CA SER A 14 17.80 4.92 11.14
C SER A 14 16.58 4.75 10.25
N LYS A 15 16.67 5.25 9.01
CA LYS A 15 15.64 5.04 7.98
C LYS A 15 15.41 3.56 7.71
N GLU A 16 16.49 2.77 7.63
CA GLU A 16 16.43 1.33 7.39
C GLU A 16 15.68 0.57 8.49
N LEU A 17 15.94 0.90 9.76
CA LEU A 17 15.23 0.26 10.88
C LEU A 17 13.73 0.60 10.86
N ALA A 18 13.37 1.86 10.55
CA ALA A 18 11.97 2.24 10.39
C ALA A 18 11.29 1.49 9.22
N GLN A 19 12.02 1.21 8.14
CA GLN A 19 11.54 0.42 7.00
C GLN A 19 11.27 -1.04 7.38
N ILE A 20 12.23 -1.69 8.04
CA ILE A 20 12.09 -3.08 8.48
C ILE A 20 10.89 -3.22 9.42
N ASN A 21 10.77 -2.32 10.40
CA ASN A 21 9.64 -2.33 11.34
C ASN A 21 8.30 -2.10 10.65
N ALA A 22 8.25 -1.23 9.63
CA ALA A 22 7.04 -1.03 8.85
C ALA A 22 6.66 -2.27 8.03
N GLN A 23 7.65 -2.95 7.43
CA GLN A 23 7.43 -4.20 6.68
C GLN A 23 6.94 -5.33 7.58
N LEU A 24 7.53 -5.49 8.78
CA LEU A 24 7.06 -6.45 9.78
C LEU A 24 5.60 -6.16 10.19
N ALA A 25 5.26 -4.89 10.45
CA ALA A 25 3.88 -4.50 10.79
C ALA A 25 2.88 -4.73 9.64
N ALA A 26 3.36 -4.80 8.40
CA ALA A 26 2.57 -5.12 7.21
C ALA A 26 2.59 -6.63 6.85
N ASN A 27 3.24 -7.47 7.65
CA ASN A 27 3.46 -8.91 7.37
C ASN A 27 4.11 -9.17 6.00
N LEU A 28 5.09 -8.33 5.63
CA LEU A 28 5.84 -8.43 4.38
C LEU A 28 7.26 -8.99 4.55
N ASP A 29 7.66 -9.36 5.78
CA ASP A 29 9.02 -9.78 6.11
C ASP A 29 9.41 -11.15 5.51
N LYS A 30 8.43 -12.04 5.31
CA LYS A 30 8.65 -13.39 4.77
C LYS A 30 8.34 -13.53 3.28
N ILE A 31 7.88 -12.46 2.64
CA ILE A 31 7.52 -12.45 1.23
C ILE A 31 8.31 -11.41 0.47
N LYS A 32 8.68 -11.75 -0.76
CA LYS A 32 9.32 -10.83 -1.70
C LYS A 32 8.29 -10.42 -2.75
N VAL A 33 7.88 -9.15 -2.71
CA VAL A 33 6.91 -8.60 -3.64
C VAL A 33 7.62 -8.06 -4.88
N LEU A 34 7.45 -8.73 -6.00
CA LEU A 34 7.84 -8.26 -7.32
C LEU A 34 6.83 -7.21 -7.79
N LYS A 35 7.36 -6.06 -8.21
CA LYS A 35 6.54 -4.93 -8.65
C LYS A 35 5.67 -5.33 -9.85
N LEU A 36 4.38 -5.04 -9.80
CA LEU A 36 3.50 -5.13 -10.96
C LEU A 36 3.96 -4.18 -12.07
N GLU A 37 3.98 -4.68 -13.31
CA GLU A 37 4.32 -3.89 -14.51
C GLU A 37 3.22 -2.89 -14.86
N SER A 38 1.99 -3.15 -14.44
CA SER A 38 0.80 -2.34 -14.69
C SER A 38 0.04 -2.08 -13.39
N LEU A 39 -0.52 -0.87 -13.25
CA LEU A 39 -1.48 -0.51 -12.18
C LEU A 39 -2.91 -0.95 -12.51
N LYS A 40 -3.04 -1.88 -13.46
CA LYS A 40 -4.29 -2.43 -13.97
C LYS A 40 -4.20 -3.95 -13.99
N LEU A 41 -5.15 -4.62 -13.36
CA LEU A 41 -5.28 -6.07 -13.31
C LEU A 41 -6.65 -6.51 -13.87
N GLY A 42 -6.74 -7.77 -14.31
CA GLY A 42 -8.01 -8.40 -14.66
C GLY A 42 -8.83 -8.74 -13.41
N ASN A 43 -9.72 -9.74 -13.52
CA ASN A 43 -10.55 -10.22 -12.41
C ASN A 43 -9.67 -10.59 -11.19
N CYS A 44 -9.74 -9.78 -10.14
CA CYS A 44 -9.02 -9.97 -8.89
C CYS A 44 -9.96 -9.67 -7.73
N GLU A 45 -10.15 -10.65 -6.85
CA GLU A 45 -10.88 -10.46 -5.60
C GLU A 45 -10.00 -9.68 -4.62
N VAL A 46 -10.46 -8.53 -4.13
CA VAL A 46 -9.71 -7.72 -3.15
C VAL A 46 -10.13 -8.11 -1.74
N ILE A 47 -9.16 -8.51 -0.93
CA ILE A 47 -9.33 -8.96 0.44
C ILE A 47 -8.58 -7.99 1.36
N GLU A 48 -9.32 -7.30 2.22
CA GLU A 48 -8.75 -6.53 3.33
C GLU A 48 -8.36 -7.50 4.46
N GLY A 49 -7.10 -7.96 4.47
CA GLY A 49 -6.72 -9.00 5.41
C GLY A 49 -5.22 -9.21 5.48
N LYS A 50 -4.59 -8.68 6.54
CA LYS A 50 -3.16 -8.88 6.82
C LYS A 50 -2.82 -10.27 7.32
N GLU A 51 -3.80 -11.02 7.84
CA GLU A 51 -3.57 -12.30 8.51
C GLU A 51 -3.08 -13.37 7.54
N ARG A 52 -3.69 -13.47 6.35
CA ARG A 52 -3.25 -14.42 5.32
C ARG A 52 -1.79 -14.22 4.93
N LEU A 53 -1.32 -12.97 4.85
CA LEU A 53 0.06 -12.65 4.50
C LEU A 53 1.10 -13.20 5.49
N LYS A 54 0.73 -13.41 6.78
CA LYS A 54 1.64 -14.00 7.79
C LYS A 54 2.04 -15.44 7.48
N GLU A 55 1.15 -16.15 6.80
CA GLU A 55 1.31 -17.57 6.45
C GLU A 55 2.09 -17.75 5.14
N LEU A 56 2.12 -16.72 4.30
CA LEU A 56 2.77 -16.77 3.00
C LEU A 56 4.29 -16.66 3.13
N LYS A 57 4.99 -17.34 2.21
CA LYS A 57 6.46 -17.29 2.06
C LYS A 57 6.81 -17.35 0.58
N GLY A 58 7.89 -16.70 0.17
CA GLY A 58 8.40 -16.76 -1.21
C GLY A 58 8.13 -15.51 -2.03
N PHE A 59 7.91 -15.68 -3.33
CA PHE A 59 7.79 -14.57 -4.29
C PHE A 59 6.34 -14.36 -4.71
N PHE A 60 5.88 -13.12 -4.63
CA PHE A 60 4.54 -12.71 -5.04
C PHE A 60 4.62 -11.48 -5.92
N ARG A 61 3.56 -11.20 -6.67
CA ARG A 61 3.45 -9.95 -7.44
C ARG A 61 2.65 -8.94 -6.64
N GLY A 62 2.90 -7.65 -6.82
CA GLY A 62 2.13 -6.65 -6.11
C GLY A 62 2.65 -5.22 -6.24
N ILE A 63 2.05 -4.33 -5.47
CA ILE A 63 2.49 -2.96 -5.29
C ILE A 63 2.87 -2.78 -3.83
N VAL A 64 4.06 -2.25 -3.59
CA VAL A 64 4.49 -1.83 -2.27
C VAL A 64 4.82 -0.35 -2.33
N LEU A 65 4.10 0.45 -1.57
CA LEU A 65 4.32 1.87 -1.47
C LEU A 65 4.82 2.22 -0.07
N GLN A 66 6.04 2.74 -0.01
CA GLN A 66 6.70 3.07 1.24
C GLN A 66 7.09 4.55 1.27
N ASN A 67 6.81 5.21 2.38
CA ASN A 67 7.19 6.59 2.66
C ASN A 67 7.87 6.66 4.03
N CYS A 68 9.13 7.10 4.09
CA CYS A 68 9.80 7.28 5.37
C CYS A 68 10.47 8.66 5.44
N ALA A 69 10.34 9.33 6.57
CA ALA A 69 10.84 10.68 6.79
C ALA A 69 11.29 10.90 8.25
N LYS A 70 12.14 11.90 8.48
CA LYS A 70 12.34 12.49 9.81
C LYS A 70 11.20 13.47 10.07
N GLY A 71 10.04 12.94 10.46
CA GLY A 71 8.81 13.70 10.58
C GLY A 71 7.60 12.81 10.34
N GLU A 72 6.46 13.40 10.05
CA GLU A 72 5.25 12.67 9.68
C GLU A 72 5.43 11.96 8.33
N ALA A 73 4.98 10.70 8.26
CA ALA A 73 5.00 9.93 7.03
C ALA A 73 3.65 9.22 6.82
N ALA A 74 3.08 9.37 5.63
CA ALA A 74 1.88 8.67 5.22
C ALA A 74 2.02 8.07 3.81
N ALA A 75 1.38 6.93 3.60
CA ALA A 75 1.28 6.24 2.32
C ALA A 75 -0.15 5.70 2.16
N ALA A 76 -0.70 5.75 0.95
CA ALA A 76 -2.06 5.34 0.66
C ALA A 76 -2.17 4.58 -0.66
N LEU A 77 -3.07 3.58 -0.70
CA LEU A 77 -3.57 2.95 -1.92
C LEU A 77 -5.09 3.10 -1.98
N VAL A 78 -5.60 3.33 -3.18
CA VAL A 78 -7.04 3.34 -3.49
C VAL A 78 -7.21 2.44 -4.70
N LEU A 79 -8.01 1.39 -4.54
CA LEU A 79 -8.27 0.40 -5.56
C LEU A 79 -9.70 0.59 -6.06
N GLY A 80 -9.93 0.51 -7.36
CA GLY A 80 -11.27 0.64 -7.94
C GLY A 80 -11.51 -0.37 -9.06
N VAL A 81 -12.66 -1.03 -9.09
CA VAL A 81 -13.10 -1.85 -10.22
C VAL A 81 -13.88 -0.99 -11.20
N LEU A 82 -13.54 -1.07 -12.48
CA LEU A 82 -14.28 -0.44 -13.56
C LEU A 82 -14.24 -1.36 -14.79
N ASP A 83 -15.38 -1.61 -15.41
CA ASP A 83 -15.48 -2.47 -16.60
C ASP A 83 -14.84 -3.86 -16.37
N GLY A 84 -14.99 -4.41 -15.14
CA GLY A 84 -14.42 -5.70 -14.72
C GLY A 84 -12.90 -5.70 -14.51
N GLN A 85 -12.25 -4.53 -14.48
CA GLN A 85 -10.79 -4.39 -14.32
C GLN A 85 -10.46 -3.63 -13.05
N LEU A 86 -9.44 -4.10 -12.32
CA LEU A 86 -8.98 -3.48 -11.09
C LEU A 86 -7.90 -2.43 -11.40
N PHE A 87 -8.13 -1.19 -10.99
CA PHE A 87 -7.21 -0.06 -11.09
C PHE A 87 -6.66 0.30 -9.71
N ILE A 88 -5.39 0.67 -9.64
CA ILE A 88 -4.70 0.91 -8.36
C ILE A 88 -4.06 2.30 -8.35
N GLY A 89 -4.68 3.24 -7.63
CA GLY A 89 -4.16 4.56 -7.33
C GLY A 89 -3.25 4.58 -6.11
N HIS A 90 -2.21 5.42 -6.10
CA HIS A 90 -1.24 5.49 -5.01
C HIS A 90 -0.85 6.92 -4.59
N GLY A 91 -0.51 7.11 -3.31
CA GLY A 91 -0.17 8.44 -2.77
C GLY A 91 0.80 8.42 -1.59
N LYS A 92 1.75 9.36 -1.57
CA LYS A 92 2.69 9.61 -0.46
C LYS A 92 2.71 11.07 -0.05
N ALA A 93 2.73 11.33 1.26
CA ALA A 93 2.82 12.67 1.83
C ALA A 93 3.25 12.61 3.31
N GLY A 94 3.64 13.74 3.91
CA GLY A 94 3.46 13.94 5.35
C GLY A 94 2.03 14.44 5.55
N GLY A 95 1.16 13.61 6.14
CA GLY A 95 -0.29 13.84 6.16
C GLY A 95 -1.09 12.67 5.59
N ALA A 96 -1.89 11.99 6.42
CA ALA A 96 -2.81 10.94 6.00
C ALA A 96 -3.78 11.43 4.89
N ALA A 97 -4.51 12.53 5.14
CA ALA A 97 -5.47 13.10 4.19
C ALA A 97 -4.82 13.51 2.86
N LYS A 98 -3.58 14.03 2.91
CA LYS A 98 -2.85 14.43 1.70
C LYS A 98 -2.36 13.21 0.91
N ALA A 99 -1.97 12.13 1.57
CA ALA A 99 -1.61 10.87 0.92
C ALA A 99 -2.83 10.24 0.25
N GLU A 100 -3.95 10.17 0.95
CA GLU A 100 -5.21 9.62 0.41
C GLU A 100 -5.71 10.42 -0.79
N LYS A 101 -5.78 11.76 -0.69
CA LYS A 101 -6.21 12.62 -1.81
C LYS A 101 -5.35 12.43 -3.06
N LYS A 102 -4.05 12.21 -2.90
CA LYS A 102 -3.15 11.89 -4.02
C LYS A 102 -3.45 10.52 -4.64
N ALA A 103 -3.73 9.51 -3.81
CA ALA A 103 -4.09 8.18 -4.28
C ALA A 103 -5.42 8.18 -5.04
N GLN A 104 -6.45 8.88 -4.52
CA GLN A 104 -7.73 9.08 -5.20
C GLN A 104 -7.57 9.82 -6.54
N TYR A 105 -6.79 10.91 -6.54
CA TYR A 105 -6.51 11.64 -7.78
C TYR A 105 -5.80 10.76 -8.82
N ASN A 106 -4.83 9.95 -8.39
CA ASN A 106 -4.15 9.01 -9.28
C ASN A 106 -5.09 7.93 -9.83
N LEU A 107 -5.97 7.37 -8.99
CA LEU A 107 -7.00 6.43 -9.45
C LEU A 107 -7.91 7.08 -10.50
N LYS A 108 -8.37 8.31 -10.24
CA LYS A 108 -9.22 9.06 -11.17
C LYS A 108 -8.55 9.29 -12.53
N LEU A 109 -7.23 9.51 -12.56
CA LEU A 109 -6.49 9.60 -13.81
C LEU A 109 -6.46 8.25 -14.56
N LEU A 110 -6.28 7.14 -13.84
CA LEU A 110 -6.25 5.80 -14.41
C LEU A 110 -7.62 5.36 -14.97
N THR A 111 -8.71 5.82 -14.36
CA THR A 111 -10.09 5.54 -14.81
C THR A 111 -10.62 6.58 -15.79
N SER A 112 -9.77 7.51 -16.27
CA SER A 112 -10.17 8.61 -17.16
C SER A 112 -11.35 9.44 -16.61
N GLY A 113 -11.39 9.60 -15.28
CA GLY A 113 -12.43 10.35 -14.59
C GLY A 113 -13.72 9.57 -14.31
N LYS A 114 -13.85 8.32 -14.76
CA LYS A 114 -14.99 7.47 -14.45
C LYS A 114 -14.92 6.99 -13.00
N GLU A 115 -16.08 6.95 -12.35
CA GLU A 115 -16.21 6.42 -10.99
C GLU A 115 -16.16 4.89 -11.02
N PRO A 116 -15.41 4.25 -10.12
CA PRO A 116 -15.38 2.79 -10.02
C PRO A 116 -16.70 2.24 -9.46
N GLU A 117 -17.05 1.02 -9.86
CA GLU A 117 -18.22 0.27 -9.41
C GLU A 117 -18.07 -0.21 -7.95
N GLN A 118 -16.83 -0.51 -7.56
CA GLN A 118 -16.43 -0.90 -6.20
C GLN A 118 -15.05 -0.32 -5.91
N ASP A 119 -14.81 0.14 -4.67
CA ASP A 119 -13.51 0.65 -4.26
C ASP A 119 -13.06 0.19 -2.86
N TRP A 120 -11.74 0.09 -2.69
CA TRP A 120 -11.09 -0.21 -1.41
C TRP A 120 -10.01 0.81 -1.14
N ARG A 121 -9.80 1.15 0.13
CA ARG A 121 -8.87 2.20 0.53
C ARG A 121 -8.05 1.77 1.72
N VAL A 122 -6.75 1.98 1.64
CA VAL A 122 -5.86 1.76 2.78
C VAL A 122 -4.89 2.91 2.91
N VAL A 123 -4.75 3.41 4.15
CA VAL A 123 -3.82 4.49 4.49
C VAL A 123 -2.99 4.05 5.70
N ALA A 124 -1.67 4.08 5.54
CA ALA A 124 -0.73 4.01 6.64
C ALA A 124 -0.31 5.42 7.02
N HIS A 125 -0.37 5.74 8.31
CA HIS A 125 0.03 7.03 8.83
C HIS A 125 0.91 6.86 10.08
N ALA A 126 2.17 7.22 9.94
CA ALA A 126 3.16 7.24 11.01
C ALA A 126 3.37 8.70 11.47
N PRO A 127 2.77 9.12 12.60
CA PRO A 127 3.01 10.44 13.19
C PRO A 127 4.48 10.59 13.61
N PRO A 128 5.00 11.83 13.72
CA PRO A 128 6.41 12.07 14.05
C PRO A 128 6.74 11.64 15.49
N ILE A 129 7.91 11.02 15.68
CA ILE A 129 8.50 10.73 17.00
C ILE A 129 9.88 11.38 17.06
N LYS A 130 10.19 12.04 18.19
CA LYS A 130 11.48 12.70 18.42
C LYS A 130 12.65 11.72 18.20
N ASP A 131 13.68 12.19 17.52
CA ASP A 131 14.93 11.46 17.25
C ASP A 131 14.74 10.09 16.57
N ASN A 132 13.65 9.92 15.82
CA ASN A 132 13.37 8.71 15.04
C ASN A 132 12.93 9.08 13.61
N TYR A 133 13.22 8.19 12.68
CA TYR A 133 12.51 8.12 11.41
C TYR A 133 11.16 7.47 11.63
N ALA A 134 10.12 8.02 10.99
CA ALA A 134 8.84 7.38 10.83
C ALA A 134 8.75 6.78 9.43
N CYS A 135 8.17 5.60 9.29
CA CYS A 135 7.89 5.00 8.00
C CYS A 135 6.46 4.46 7.95
N ALA A 136 5.76 4.77 6.87
CA ALA A 136 4.45 4.25 6.54
C ALA A 136 4.57 3.40 5.27
N ILE A 137 3.98 2.20 5.31
CA ILE A 137 3.93 1.27 4.19
C ILE A 137 2.49 0.83 3.95
N VAL A 138 2.10 0.78 2.69
CA VAL A 138 0.87 0.13 2.23
C VAL A 138 1.25 -0.79 1.08
N ALA A 139 0.60 -1.93 0.98
CA ALA A 139 0.84 -2.86 -0.11
C ALA A 139 -0.43 -3.56 -0.54
N PHE A 140 -0.42 -3.97 -1.81
CA PHE A 140 -1.39 -4.86 -2.42
C PHE A 140 -0.62 -6.04 -3.01
N VAL A 141 -0.83 -7.24 -2.48
CA VAL A 141 -0.09 -8.45 -2.85
C VAL A 141 -1.04 -9.43 -3.54
N VAL A 142 -0.64 -9.94 -4.70
CA VAL A 142 -1.44 -10.81 -5.55
C VAL A 142 -0.97 -12.26 -5.43
N GLU A 143 -1.91 -13.15 -5.14
CA GLU A 143 -1.79 -14.61 -5.16
C GLU A 143 -2.63 -15.12 -6.35
N ASP A 144 -2.00 -15.80 -7.29
CA ASP A 144 -2.67 -16.31 -8.51
C ASP A 144 -3.64 -17.46 -8.20
#